data_AF-A0A814K0L8-F1
#
_entry.id   AF-A0A814K0L8-F1
#
_cell.length_a   1.000
_cell.length_b   1.000
_cell.length_c   1.000
_cell.angle_alpha   90.00
_cell.angle_beta   90.00
_cell.angle_gamma   90.00
#
_symmetry.space_group_name_H-M   'P 1'
#
loop_
_entity.id
_entity.type
_entity.pdbx_description
1 polymer ?
#
loop_
_entity_poly.entity_id
_entity_poly.type
_entity_poly.pdbx_seq_one_letter_code
_entity_poly.pdbx_strand_id
1 'polypeptide(L)'
;MYGMCDGTFSRRETVPTLPGALPSFLDVRDLDKNGWPDIVVLNSALSSVTVMFGHINNSFDDQITMSIGKDAQSSAVVIVDVNDDDLDDIAVVNSQSSAVVIFLGYVNRTFFSQITYSTGYNTYPVSAVFADFNDDRQLDMVVCNTKSDNIGIHFGYSSTSFVSLPAYSAGVFSRPMSIVIEDFNNDTQLDVAVVNSRTDNLMVLLGSTFGTFIENDNIIGIFLGKSNGMFANQSIYSTGLQSQPSSVRIGDFNNDTLLDIVVANYGSNTVGVFHGYGNGNFSEQIIFSIGFNSRPFALSVADVNEDNVTDIIIGN
;
A
#
# COMPACT_ATOMS: atom_id res chain seq x y z
N MET A 1 2.83 4.76 20.65
CA MET A 1 1.96 4.77 21.84
C MET A 1 1.32 3.40 21.88
N TYR A 2 1.27 2.74 23.04
CA TYR A 2 0.65 1.42 23.14
C TYR A 2 -0.85 1.58 23.38
N GLY A 3 -1.68 0.84 22.64
CA GLY A 3 -3.11 0.73 22.94
C GLY A 3 -3.31 -0.04 24.24
N MET A 4 -4.23 0.39 25.10
CA MET A 4 -4.53 -0.26 26.38
C MET A 4 -5.78 -1.17 26.31
N CYS A 5 -6.21 -1.58 25.12
CA CYS A 5 -7.39 -2.45 24.93
C CYS A 5 -8.71 -1.84 25.46
N ASP A 6 -8.73 -0.52 25.70
CA ASP A 6 -9.87 0.24 26.20
C ASP A 6 -10.11 1.51 25.37
N GLY A 7 -9.55 1.55 24.15
CA GLY A 7 -9.56 2.72 23.27
C GLY A 7 -8.64 3.86 23.72
N THR A 8 -7.86 3.68 24.79
CA THR A 8 -6.88 4.65 25.26
C THR A 8 -5.45 4.25 24.90
N PHE A 9 -4.57 5.26 24.91
CA PHE A 9 -3.16 5.10 24.61
C PHE A 9 -2.29 5.38 25.84
N SER A 10 -1.26 4.57 26.02
CA SER A 10 -0.22 4.83 27.00
C SER A 10 0.61 6.07 26.67
N ARG A 11 1.48 6.45 27.61
CA ARG A 11 2.43 7.54 27.44
C ARG A 11 3.17 7.40 26.11
N ARG A 12 3.33 8.51 25.38
CA ARG A 12 4.06 8.58 24.09
C ARG A 12 5.51 8.14 24.20
N GLU A 13 5.88 6.91 23.92
CA GLU A 13 7.30 6.54 23.81
C GLU A 13 7.97 7.03 22.53
N THR A 14 9.24 7.44 22.64
CA THR A 14 10.03 7.95 21.52
C THR A 14 11.18 6.98 21.31
N VAL A 15 11.17 6.28 20.18
CA VAL A 15 12.29 5.44 19.74
C VAL A 15 13.19 6.31 18.84
N PRO A 16 14.45 6.53 19.20
CA PRO A 16 15.34 7.37 18.41
C PRO A 16 15.70 6.69 17.09
N THR A 17 15.49 7.36 15.96
CA THR A 17 16.00 6.92 14.66
C THR A 17 17.45 7.37 14.46
N LEU A 18 18.09 6.88 13.39
CA LEU A 18 19.41 7.34 12.98
C LEU A 18 19.48 8.88 12.81
N PRO A 19 20.59 9.54 13.20
CA PRO A 19 20.76 10.96 12.98
C PRO A 19 20.61 11.34 11.50
N GLY A 20 19.69 12.25 11.20
CA GLY A 20 19.42 12.70 9.83
C GLY A 20 18.58 11.75 8.98
N ALA A 21 17.97 10.71 9.57
CA ALA A 21 17.16 9.70 8.87
C ALA A 21 16.00 10.25 8.02
N LEU A 22 15.27 11.24 8.56
CA LEU A 22 13.96 11.68 8.05
C LEU A 22 13.04 10.48 7.77
N PRO A 23 12.50 9.82 8.82
CA PRO A 23 11.61 8.68 8.65
C PRO A 23 10.35 9.10 7.88
N SER A 24 9.98 8.32 6.88
CA SER A 24 8.88 8.64 5.95
C SER A 24 7.77 7.59 5.95
N PHE A 25 8.11 6.36 6.30
CA PHE A 25 7.17 5.25 6.41
C PHE A 25 7.58 4.36 7.57
N LEU A 26 6.61 3.71 8.21
CA LEU A 26 6.85 2.70 9.22
C LEU A 26 5.86 1.55 9.04
N ASP A 27 6.29 0.35 9.42
CA ASP A 27 5.44 -0.82 9.56
C ASP A 27 5.78 -1.55 10.87
N VAL A 28 4.83 -2.29 11.43
CA VAL A 28 4.96 -2.97 12.72
C VAL A 28 4.46 -4.39 12.63
N ARG A 29 5.32 -5.35 12.94
CA ARG A 29 5.04 -6.79 12.90
C ARG A 29 6.01 -7.55 13.80
N ASP A 30 5.60 -8.69 14.32
CA ASP A 30 6.48 -9.61 15.06
C ASP A 30 7.30 -10.44 14.06
N LEU A 31 8.44 -9.90 13.62
CA LEU A 31 9.30 -10.46 12.56
C LEU A 31 10.05 -11.70 13.04
N ASP A 32 10.42 -11.75 14.33
CA ASP A 32 11.11 -12.90 14.92
C ASP A 32 10.20 -13.87 15.68
N LYS A 33 8.88 -13.65 15.60
CA LYS A 33 7.81 -14.52 16.15
C LYS A 33 7.94 -14.73 17.66
N ASN A 34 8.41 -13.72 18.37
CA ASN A 34 8.64 -13.77 19.82
C ASN A 34 7.42 -13.30 20.65
N GLY A 35 6.35 -12.87 19.99
CA GLY A 35 5.12 -12.33 20.57
C GLY A 35 5.15 -10.82 20.84
N TRP A 36 6.21 -10.11 20.45
CA TRP A 36 6.39 -8.68 20.64
C TRP A 36 6.49 -7.96 19.30
N PRO A 37 5.95 -6.74 19.18
CA PRO A 37 5.99 -6.00 17.93
C PRO A 37 7.39 -5.46 17.65
N ASP A 38 7.88 -5.75 16.45
CA ASP A 38 9.08 -5.13 15.87
C ASP A 38 8.70 -3.96 14.97
N ILE A 39 9.62 -3.01 14.81
CA ILE A 39 9.40 -1.82 14.01
C ILE A 39 10.33 -1.82 12.80
N VAL A 40 9.76 -1.63 11.62
CA VAL A 40 10.48 -1.38 10.37
C VAL A 40 10.28 0.07 9.97
N VAL A 41 11.36 0.81 9.77
CA VAL A 41 11.34 2.26 9.46
C VAL A 41 12.09 2.54 8.17
N LEU A 42 11.42 3.20 7.23
CA LEU A 42 12.02 3.72 6.02
C LEU A 42 12.60 5.12 6.24
N ASN A 43 13.88 5.29 5.92
CA ASN A 43 14.66 6.51 6.18
C ASN A 43 14.99 7.18 4.84
N SER A 44 14.13 8.11 4.39
CA SER A 44 14.23 8.68 3.05
C SER A 44 15.50 9.49 2.80
N ALA A 45 16.01 10.23 3.80
CA ALA A 45 17.22 11.02 3.61
C ALA A 45 18.51 10.19 3.58
N LEU A 46 18.47 8.98 4.15
CA LEU A 46 19.61 8.06 4.20
C LEU A 46 19.52 6.93 3.17
N SER A 47 18.43 6.86 2.40
CA SER A 47 18.15 5.73 1.48
C SER A 47 18.40 4.38 2.15
N SER A 48 17.77 4.19 3.31
CA SER A 48 17.91 2.97 4.11
C SER A 48 16.61 2.56 4.79
N VAL A 49 16.49 1.28 5.11
CA VAL A 49 15.46 0.75 5.99
C VAL A 49 16.12 0.27 7.29
N THR A 50 15.49 0.54 8.42
CA THR A 50 15.98 0.19 9.76
C THR A 50 14.97 -0.70 10.45
N VAL A 51 15.43 -1.82 11.02
CA VAL A 51 14.63 -2.76 11.81
C VAL A 51 15.03 -2.66 13.28
N MET A 52 14.02 -2.69 14.14
CA MET A 52 14.16 -2.64 15.60
C MET A 52 13.32 -3.76 16.20
N PHE A 53 13.96 -4.80 16.72
CA PHE A 53 13.29 -5.94 17.35
C PHE A 53 12.82 -5.60 18.76
N GLY A 54 11.55 -5.79 19.06
CA GLY A 54 10.89 -5.46 20.32
C GLY A 54 11.00 -6.58 21.37
N HIS A 55 10.88 -6.18 22.63
CA HIS A 55 10.94 -7.07 23.79
C HIS A 55 9.82 -6.80 24.81
N ILE A 56 9.62 -7.76 25.72
CA ILE A 56 8.63 -7.75 26.82
C ILE A 56 8.56 -6.49 27.68
N ASN A 57 9.63 -5.72 27.75
CA ASN A 57 9.74 -4.51 28.57
C ASN A 57 9.63 -3.23 27.73
N ASN A 58 9.07 -3.29 26.53
CA ASN A 58 8.98 -2.15 25.60
C ASN A 58 10.35 -1.60 25.19
N SER A 59 11.41 -2.40 25.30
CA SER A 59 12.72 -2.06 24.76
C SER A 59 12.93 -2.67 23.39
N PHE A 60 13.91 -2.14 22.67
CA PHE A 60 14.30 -2.62 21.35
C PHE A 60 15.77 -3.04 21.35
N ASP A 61 16.09 -4.06 20.55
CA ASP A 61 17.46 -4.44 20.22
C ASP A 61 18.20 -3.29 19.48
N ASP A 62 19.51 -3.47 19.30
CA ASP A 62 20.30 -2.60 18.42
C ASP A 62 19.71 -2.56 17.00
N GLN A 63 19.71 -1.37 16.40
CA GLN A 63 19.16 -1.12 15.07
C GLN A 63 19.92 -1.89 13.98
N ILE A 64 19.19 -2.62 13.14
CA ILE A 64 19.72 -3.21 11.92
C ILE A 64 19.34 -2.31 10.76
N THR A 65 20.33 -1.71 10.09
CA THR A 65 20.11 -0.80 8.96
C THR A 65 20.62 -1.40 7.67
N MET A 66 19.75 -1.44 6.67
CA MET A 66 20.04 -1.91 5.32
C MET A 66 19.99 -0.74 4.34
N SER A 67 20.99 -0.63 3.46
CA SER A 67 20.96 0.36 2.38
C SER A 67 20.11 -0.15 1.24
N ILE A 68 19.20 0.68 0.75
CA ILE A 68 18.28 0.33 -0.35
C ILE A 68 18.79 0.80 -1.73
N GLY A 69 20.04 1.27 -1.79
CA GLY A 69 20.68 1.78 -3.00
C GLY A 69 20.74 3.32 -3.09
N LYS A 70 21.51 3.83 -4.06
CA LYS A 70 21.61 5.29 -4.33
C LYS A 70 20.33 5.78 -5.02
N ASP A 71 19.98 7.05 -4.77
CA ASP A 71 18.83 7.73 -5.38
C ASP A 71 17.48 7.06 -5.08
N ALA A 72 17.32 6.45 -3.91
CA ALA A 72 16.07 5.85 -3.49
C ALA A 72 15.14 6.90 -2.86
N GLN A 73 14.20 7.43 -3.65
CA GLN A 73 12.97 7.99 -3.11
C GLN A 73 12.00 6.85 -2.86
N SER A 74 12.14 6.20 -1.71
CA SER A 74 11.31 5.07 -1.36
C SER A 74 9.95 5.54 -0.87
N SER A 75 8.91 4.82 -1.29
CA SER A 75 7.51 5.24 -1.13
C SER A 75 6.73 4.32 -0.19
N ALA A 76 7.15 3.06 -0.04
CA ALA A 76 6.48 2.07 0.79
C ALA A 76 7.46 0.98 1.24
N VAL A 77 7.11 0.33 2.36
CA VAL A 77 7.71 -0.92 2.85
C VAL A 77 6.60 -1.94 2.99
N VAL A 78 6.89 -3.20 2.65
CA VAL A 78 5.98 -4.34 2.82
C VAL A 78 6.75 -5.44 3.53
N ILE A 79 6.18 -5.95 4.63
CA ILE A 79 6.69 -7.12 5.35
C ILE A 79 5.95 -8.36 4.86
N VAL A 80 6.70 -9.31 4.30
CA VAL A 80 6.13 -10.49 3.63
C VAL A 80 7.16 -11.62 3.60
N ASP A 81 6.76 -12.86 3.82
CA ASP A 81 7.57 -14.04 3.51
C ASP A 81 7.49 -14.30 2.00
N VAL A 82 8.46 -13.78 1.24
CA VAL A 82 8.43 -13.82 -0.24
C VAL A 82 8.87 -15.17 -0.79
N ASN A 83 9.57 -15.97 0.01
CA ASN A 83 10.25 -17.17 -0.42
C ASN A 83 9.68 -18.47 0.20
N ASP A 84 8.63 -18.35 1.02
CA ASP A 84 7.92 -19.43 1.73
C ASP A 84 8.86 -20.20 2.69
N ASP A 85 9.77 -19.48 3.36
CA ASP A 85 10.69 -20.04 4.35
C ASP A 85 10.23 -19.86 5.81
N ASP A 86 9.02 -19.34 6.01
CA ASP A 86 8.39 -19.02 7.29
C ASP A 86 9.14 -17.90 8.06
N LEU A 87 9.90 -17.06 7.37
CA LEU A 87 10.52 -15.85 7.91
C LEU A 87 10.03 -14.62 7.15
N ASP A 88 9.76 -13.55 7.89
CA ASP A 88 9.34 -12.30 7.26
C ASP A 88 10.52 -11.63 6.53
N ASP A 89 10.34 -11.35 5.25
CA ASP A 89 11.23 -10.53 4.43
C ASP A 89 10.76 -9.07 4.39
N ILE A 90 11.62 -8.18 3.92
CA ILE A 90 11.32 -6.75 3.79
C ILE A 90 11.45 -6.33 2.33
N ALA A 91 10.31 -6.01 1.70
CA ALA A 91 10.26 -5.42 0.39
C ALA A 91 10.13 -3.89 0.48
N VAL A 92 11.01 -3.16 -0.22
CA VAL A 92 11.03 -1.70 -0.26
C VAL A 92 10.78 -1.22 -1.69
N VAL A 93 9.77 -0.38 -1.84
CA VAL A 93 9.40 0.20 -3.15
C VAL A 93 10.20 1.48 -3.38
N ASN A 94 11.07 1.47 -4.38
CA ASN A 94 11.97 2.59 -4.71
C ASN A 94 11.52 3.29 -5.99
N SER A 95 10.89 4.46 -5.85
CA SER A 95 10.31 5.18 -6.99
C SER A 95 11.37 5.60 -8.01
N GLN A 96 12.38 6.35 -7.58
CA GLN A 96 13.34 6.96 -8.50
C GLN A 96 14.26 5.92 -9.18
N SER A 97 14.57 4.79 -8.53
CA SER A 97 15.30 3.69 -9.16
C SER A 97 14.42 2.77 -10.00
N SER A 98 13.10 2.99 -10.06
CA SER A 98 12.13 2.14 -10.78
C SER A 98 12.26 0.66 -10.43
N ALA A 99 12.32 0.37 -9.13
CA ALA A 99 12.58 -0.97 -8.62
C ALA A 99 11.87 -1.27 -7.29
N VAL A 100 11.70 -2.56 -7.02
CA VAL A 100 11.39 -3.09 -5.69
C VAL A 100 12.62 -3.84 -5.21
N VAL A 101 13.10 -3.50 -4.01
CA VAL A 101 14.27 -4.11 -3.38
C VAL A 101 13.79 -4.99 -2.23
N ILE A 102 14.11 -6.28 -2.27
CA ILE A 102 13.71 -7.25 -1.25
C ILE A 102 14.94 -7.66 -0.45
N PHE A 103 14.82 -7.61 0.88
CA PHE A 103 15.82 -8.12 1.81
C PHE A 103 15.29 -9.39 2.46
N LEU A 104 15.98 -10.51 2.25
CA LEU A 104 15.53 -11.79 2.81
C LEU A 104 15.85 -11.88 4.30
N GLY A 105 14.87 -12.27 5.10
CA GLY A 105 15.00 -12.60 6.50
C GLY A 105 15.78 -13.88 6.71
N TYR A 106 16.38 -14.01 7.89
CA TYR A 106 17.13 -15.19 8.31
C TYR A 106 16.85 -15.47 9.78
N VAL A 107 16.91 -16.76 10.15
CA VAL A 107 16.67 -17.24 11.53
C VAL A 107 17.52 -16.51 12.59
N ASN A 108 18.69 -15.98 12.21
CA ASN A 108 19.54 -15.20 13.09
C ASN A 108 19.15 -13.72 13.21
N ARG A 109 17.95 -13.33 12.73
CA ARG A 109 17.41 -11.96 12.74
C ARG A 109 18.24 -10.99 11.90
N THR A 110 18.70 -11.43 10.73
CA THR A 110 19.50 -10.61 9.80
C THR A 110 18.92 -10.58 8.40
N PHE A 111 19.39 -9.63 7.59
CA PHE A 111 18.82 -9.31 6.27
C PHE A 111 19.92 -9.09 5.20
N PHE A 112 20.83 -10.05 5.03
CA PHE A 112 22.03 -9.85 4.21
C PHE A 112 21.85 -10.08 2.71
N SER A 113 20.83 -10.84 2.30
CA SER A 113 20.56 -11.08 0.88
C SER A 113 19.62 -10.00 0.36
N GLN A 114 20.09 -9.25 -0.64
CA GLN A 114 19.33 -8.20 -1.30
C GLN A 114 19.05 -8.60 -2.74
N ILE A 115 17.78 -8.57 -3.13
CA ILE A 115 17.34 -8.80 -4.49
C ILE A 115 16.67 -7.54 -5.01
N THR A 116 16.93 -7.16 -6.25
CA THR A 116 16.35 -5.95 -6.86
C THR A 116 15.59 -6.34 -8.11
N TYR A 117 14.31 -6.03 -8.15
CA TYR A 117 13.45 -6.24 -9.31
C TYR A 117 13.13 -4.92 -9.97
N SER A 118 13.43 -4.79 -11.26
CA SER A 118 13.05 -3.61 -12.03
C SER A 118 11.57 -3.67 -12.39
N THR A 119 10.85 -2.58 -12.16
CA THR A 119 9.45 -2.43 -12.61
C THR A 119 9.37 -1.84 -14.02
N GLY A 120 10.51 -1.61 -14.67
CA GLY A 120 10.65 -0.99 -15.99
C GLY A 120 11.48 0.29 -15.95
N TYR A 121 11.54 0.98 -17.09
CA TYR A 121 12.26 2.25 -17.20
C TYR A 121 11.37 3.43 -16.80
N ASN A 122 11.80 4.21 -15.80
CA ASN A 122 11.17 5.49 -15.42
C ASN A 122 9.68 5.34 -15.05
N THR A 123 9.34 4.28 -14.32
CA THR A 123 7.97 3.90 -13.94
C THR A 123 7.53 4.53 -12.62
N TYR A 124 8.47 4.78 -11.72
CA TYR A 124 8.28 5.42 -10.41
C TYR A 124 7.24 4.65 -9.57
N PRO A 125 7.57 3.43 -9.13
CA PRO A 125 6.69 2.65 -8.29
C PRO A 125 6.47 3.35 -6.94
N VAL A 126 5.25 3.30 -6.44
CA VAL A 126 4.86 3.98 -5.18
C VAL A 126 4.23 3.05 -4.15
N SER A 127 3.66 1.93 -4.59
CA SER A 127 3.01 0.94 -3.73
C SER A 127 3.12 -0.43 -4.37
N ALA A 128 3.28 -1.48 -3.57
CA ALA A 128 3.30 -2.86 -4.03
C ALA A 128 2.50 -3.74 -3.06
N VAL A 129 1.98 -4.84 -3.57
CA VAL A 129 1.26 -5.89 -2.84
C VAL A 129 1.76 -7.24 -3.30
N PHE A 130 1.76 -8.21 -2.39
CA PHE A 130 2.25 -9.57 -2.63
C PHE A 130 1.15 -10.57 -2.27
N ALA A 131 0.91 -11.50 -3.17
CA ALA A 131 -0.13 -12.52 -3.04
C ALA A 131 0.06 -13.57 -4.13
N ASP A 132 -0.45 -14.79 -3.92
CA ASP A 132 -0.59 -15.78 -4.97
C ASP A 132 -1.85 -15.47 -5.80
N PHE A 133 -1.71 -14.79 -6.94
CA PHE A 133 -2.88 -14.39 -7.75
C PHE A 133 -3.29 -15.50 -8.72
N ASN A 134 -2.44 -16.49 -8.96
CA ASN A 134 -2.63 -17.51 -9.98
C ASN A 134 -2.81 -18.93 -9.40
N ASP A 135 -2.90 -19.05 -8.08
CA ASP A 135 -3.04 -20.29 -7.30
C ASP A 135 -1.87 -21.29 -7.50
N ASP A 136 -0.66 -20.80 -7.80
CA ASP A 136 0.53 -21.66 -8.01
C ASP A 136 1.37 -21.89 -6.75
N ARG A 137 0.96 -21.29 -5.63
CA ARG A 137 1.60 -21.30 -4.30
C ARG A 137 2.93 -20.56 -4.23
N GLN A 138 3.18 -19.66 -5.15
CA GLN A 138 4.26 -18.69 -5.04
C GLN A 138 3.65 -17.30 -4.95
N LEU A 139 4.24 -16.44 -4.12
CA LEU A 139 3.80 -15.05 -4.11
C LEU A 139 4.20 -14.39 -5.43
N ASP A 140 3.20 -13.76 -6.05
CA ASP A 140 3.38 -12.78 -7.10
C ASP A 140 3.46 -11.38 -6.49
N MET A 141 3.89 -10.42 -7.30
CA MET A 141 3.99 -9.02 -6.92
C MET A 141 3.21 -8.14 -7.92
N VAL A 142 2.33 -7.29 -7.38
CA VAL A 142 1.64 -6.26 -8.17
C VAL A 142 2.10 -4.88 -7.69
N VAL A 143 2.48 -4.02 -8.64
CA VAL A 143 3.11 -2.72 -8.35
C VAL A 143 2.39 -1.57 -9.04
N CYS A 144 2.07 -0.52 -8.28
CA CYS A 144 1.58 0.75 -8.83
C CYS A 144 2.72 1.63 -9.29
N ASN A 145 2.77 1.94 -10.59
CA ASN A 145 3.77 2.78 -11.21
C ASN A 145 3.20 4.17 -11.52
N THR A 146 3.55 5.15 -10.69
CA THR A 146 2.91 6.47 -10.72
C THR A 146 3.27 7.28 -11.97
N LYS A 147 4.51 7.15 -12.48
CA LYS A 147 4.98 7.97 -13.61
C LYS A 147 4.60 7.38 -14.96
N SER A 148 4.46 6.05 -15.03
CA SER A 148 4.09 5.36 -16.26
C SER A 148 2.60 4.99 -16.33
N ASP A 149 1.77 5.48 -15.40
CA ASP A 149 0.31 5.36 -15.40
C ASP A 149 -0.19 3.91 -15.54
N ASN A 150 0.50 2.96 -14.88
CA ASN A 150 0.20 1.55 -15.02
C ASN A 150 0.40 0.75 -13.74
N ILE A 151 -0.15 -0.47 -13.77
CA ILE A 151 -0.01 -1.50 -12.75
C ILE A 151 0.84 -2.62 -13.37
N GLY A 152 2.03 -2.83 -12.81
CA GLY A 152 2.91 -3.94 -13.18
C GLY A 152 2.51 -5.21 -12.44
N ILE A 153 2.50 -6.36 -13.13
CA ILE A 153 2.31 -7.68 -12.53
C ILE A 153 3.56 -8.49 -12.77
N HIS A 154 4.05 -9.13 -11.72
CA HIS A 154 5.26 -9.92 -11.72
C HIS A 154 4.95 -11.25 -11.05
N PHE A 155 4.87 -12.34 -11.82
CA PHE A 155 4.55 -13.65 -11.27
C PHE A 155 5.75 -14.30 -10.59
N GLY A 156 5.52 -14.94 -9.45
CA GLY A 156 6.49 -15.82 -8.82
C GLY A 156 6.87 -16.96 -9.76
N TYR A 157 8.16 -17.25 -9.87
CA TYR A 157 8.66 -18.36 -10.70
C TYR A 157 9.56 -19.32 -9.94
N SER A 158 10.23 -18.81 -8.90
CA SER A 158 10.93 -19.60 -7.89
C SER A 158 10.94 -18.79 -6.59
N SER A 159 11.41 -19.39 -5.51
CA SER A 159 11.45 -18.80 -4.16
C SER A 159 11.99 -17.37 -4.10
N THR A 160 12.80 -16.92 -5.08
CA THR A 160 13.31 -15.55 -5.12
C THR A 160 13.37 -14.99 -6.53
N SER A 161 12.44 -15.33 -7.42
CA SER A 161 12.45 -14.79 -8.79
C SER A 161 11.07 -14.50 -9.30
N PHE A 162 10.90 -13.32 -9.90
CA PHE A 162 9.66 -12.94 -10.57
C PHE A 162 9.83 -12.81 -12.08
N VAL A 163 8.76 -13.12 -12.81
CA VAL A 163 8.62 -12.90 -14.25
C VAL A 163 7.63 -11.78 -14.50
N SER A 164 8.10 -10.69 -15.10
CA SER A 164 7.25 -9.54 -15.45
C SER A 164 6.29 -9.87 -16.59
N LEU A 165 5.02 -9.58 -16.37
CA LEU A 165 3.97 -9.65 -17.39
C LEU A 165 3.71 -8.27 -18.03
N PRO A 166 2.95 -8.21 -19.14
CA PRO A 166 2.46 -6.94 -19.66
C PRO A 166 1.68 -6.17 -18.59
N ALA A 167 2.04 -4.89 -18.40
CA ALA A 167 1.38 -4.02 -17.43
C ALA A 167 -0.04 -3.64 -17.85
N TYR A 168 -0.91 -3.40 -16.87
CA TYR A 168 -2.27 -2.90 -17.06
C TYR A 168 -2.27 -1.38 -17.01
N SER A 169 -2.95 -0.73 -17.95
CA SER A 169 -3.12 0.72 -17.87
C SER A 169 -4.06 1.07 -16.72
N ALA A 170 -3.62 1.95 -15.82
CA ALA A 170 -4.48 2.59 -14.82
C ALA A 170 -5.28 3.78 -15.42
N GLY A 171 -5.08 4.05 -16.72
CA GLY A 171 -5.62 5.18 -17.45
C GLY A 171 -4.57 6.27 -17.69
N VAL A 172 -4.67 6.99 -18.81
CA VAL A 172 -3.71 8.06 -19.13
C VAL A 172 -3.77 9.18 -18.09
N PHE A 173 -2.61 9.63 -17.60
CA PHE A 173 -2.47 10.65 -16.55
C PHE A 173 -3.15 10.26 -15.23
N SER A 174 -3.24 8.97 -14.94
CA SER A 174 -3.93 8.43 -13.76
C SER A 174 -3.14 8.63 -12.48
N ARG A 175 -1.80 8.58 -12.56
CA ARG A 175 -0.89 8.70 -11.41
C ARG A 175 -1.36 7.83 -10.23
N PRO A 176 -1.35 6.49 -10.37
CA PRO A 176 -1.73 5.57 -9.31
C PRO A 176 -0.86 5.81 -8.07
N MET A 177 -1.47 5.82 -6.90
CA MET A 177 -0.82 6.21 -5.63
C MET A 177 -0.73 5.06 -4.63
N SER A 178 -1.78 4.25 -4.52
CA SER A 178 -1.87 3.17 -3.54
C SER A 178 -2.73 2.04 -4.10
N ILE A 179 -2.37 0.82 -3.72
CA ILE A 179 -3.04 -0.43 -4.12
C ILE A 179 -3.28 -1.29 -2.89
N VAL A 180 -4.40 -2.00 -2.93
CA VAL A 180 -4.81 -3.00 -1.93
C VAL A 180 -5.34 -4.24 -2.66
N ILE A 181 -5.26 -5.39 -2.01
CA ILE A 181 -5.66 -6.70 -2.53
C ILE A 181 -6.70 -7.31 -1.61
N GLU A 182 -7.78 -7.85 -2.16
CA GLU A 182 -8.77 -8.70 -1.48
C GLU A 182 -9.68 -9.37 -2.52
N ASP A 183 -10.49 -10.34 -2.11
CA ASP A 183 -11.61 -10.86 -2.91
C ASP A 183 -12.87 -10.01 -2.69
N PHE A 184 -13.12 -9.01 -3.56
CA PHE A 184 -14.25 -8.09 -3.40
C PHE A 184 -15.58 -8.66 -3.88
N ASN A 185 -15.56 -9.79 -4.61
CA ASN A 185 -16.74 -10.36 -5.24
C ASN A 185 -17.09 -11.77 -4.73
N ASN A 186 -16.34 -12.27 -3.76
CA ASN A 186 -16.44 -13.60 -3.16
C ASN A 186 -16.32 -14.75 -4.18
N ASP A 187 -15.49 -14.58 -5.22
CA ASP A 187 -15.24 -15.59 -6.24
C ASP A 187 -13.95 -16.39 -6.02
N THR A 188 -13.28 -16.19 -4.88
CA THR A 188 -12.03 -16.79 -4.42
C THR A 188 -10.78 -16.37 -5.19
N GLN A 189 -10.88 -15.51 -6.20
CA GLN A 189 -9.73 -14.91 -6.85
C GLN A 189 -9.44 -13.55 -6.24
N LEU A 190 -8.15 -13.23 -6.10
CA LEU A 190 -7.75 -11.94 -5.55
C LEU A 190 -7.97 -10.82 -6.58
N ASP A 191 -8.69 -9.81 -6.15
CA ASP A 191 -8.92 -8.56 -6.87
C ASP A 191 -7.94 -7.48 -6.40
N VAL A 192 -7.85 -6.37 -7.14
CA VAL A 192 -7.09 -5.18 -6.71
C VAL A 192 -7.89 -3.90 -6.82
N ALA A 193 -7.77 -3.04 -5.81
CA ALA A 193 -8.27 -1.67 -5.85
C ALA A 193 -7.11 -0.68 -5.87
N VAL A 194 -7.14 0.27 -6.83
CA VAL A 194 -6.08 1.26 -7.03
C VAL A 194 -6.66 2.67 -6.97
N VAL A 195 -6.11 3.52 -6.11
CA VAL A 195 -6.43 4.95 -6.11
C VAL A 195 -5.53 5.72 -7.06
N ASN A 196 -6.16 6.56 -7.88
CA ASN A 196 -5.53 7.33 -8.94
C ASN A 196 -5.71 8.82 -8.66
N SER A 197 -4.59 9.52 -8.51
CA SER A 197 -4.58 10.96 -8.25
C SER A 197 -4.36 11.72 -9.55
N ARG A 198 -5.40 11.78 -10.40
CA ARG A 198 -5.40 12.56 -11.64
C ARG A 198 -5.16 14.03 -11.32
N THR A 199 -3.91 14.49 -11.43
CA THR A 199 -3.52 15.86 -11.07
C THR A 199 -3.37 16.81 -12.24
N ASP A 200 -3.47 16.32 -13.47
CA ASP A 200 -3.22 17.18 -14.61
C ASP A 200 -4.46 18.01 -14.94
N ASN A 201 -4.42 19.29 -14.56
CA ASN A 201 -5.14 20.38 -15.21
C ASN A 201 -4.66 20.52 -16.68
N LEU A 202 -4.69 19.44 -17.47
CA LEU A 202 -4.47 19.53 -18.90
C LEU A 202 -5.75 20.13 -19.49
N MET A 203 -5.78 21.45 -19.58
CA MET A 203 -6.69 22.19 -20.44
C MET A 203 -6.36 21.82 -21.89
N VAL A 204 -6.75 20.62 -22.31
CA VAL A 204 -6.62 20.17 -23.69
C VAL A 204 -7.83 20.67 -24.43
N LEU A 205 -7.61 21.79 -25.11
CA LEU A 205 -8.49 22.33 -26.12
C LEU A 205 -8.66 21.30 -27.26
N LEU A 206 -9.55 20.33 -27.13
CA LEU A 206 -9.92 19.44 -28.23
C LEU A 206 -11.44 19.22 -28.26
N GLY A 207 -12.10 20.04 -29.08
CA GLY A 207 -13.40 19.69 -29.61
C GLY A 207 -13.30 18.43 -30.46
N SER A 208 -13.81 17.31 -29.95
CA SER A 208 -14.71 16.42 -30.69
C SER A 208 -15.11 15.22 -29.83
N THR A 209 -16.41 15.19 -29.52
CA THR A 209 -17.29 14.03 -29.34
C THR A 209 -16.64 12.65 -29.25
N PHE A 210 -16.53 12.13 -28.02
CA PHE A 210 -17.11 10.85 -27.55
C PHE A 210 -16.89 10.76 -26.02
N GLY A 211 -17.98 10.75 -25.24
CA GLY A 211 -17.97 10.45 -23.79
C GLY A 211 -17.28 11.48 -22.91
N THR A 212 -18.04 12.44 -22.38
CA THR A 212 -17.63 13.36 -21.31
C THR A 212 -17.27 12.59 -20.03
N PHE A 213 -16.02 12.15 -19.92
CA PHE A 213 -15.38 12.04 -18.62
C PHE A 213 -15.15 13.49 -18.17
N ILE A 214 -15.76 13.88 -17.06
CA ILE A 214 -15.54 15.20 -16.47
C ILE A 214 -14.05 15.26 -16.16
N GLU A 215 -13.35 16.13 -16.88
CA GLU A 215 -11.93 16.38 -16.71
C GLU A 215 -11.67 16.67 -15.22
N ASN A 216 -10.72 15.96 -14.61
CA ASN A 216 -10.20 16.14 -13.23
C ASN A 216 -10.83 15.33 -12.07
N ASP A 217 -11.68 14.33 -12.31
CA ASP A 217 -12.10 13.44 -11.23
C ASP A 217 -10.99 12.44 -10.88
N ASN A 218 -10.54 12.46 -9.62
CA ASN A 218 -9.70 11.38 -9.11
C ASN A 218 -10.57 10.15 -8.87
N ILE A 219 -9.99 8.95 -8.99
CA ILE A 219 -10.79 7.72 -9.02
C ILE A 219 -10.20 6.59 -8.19
N ILE A 220 -11.04 5.63 -7.84
CA ILE A 220 -10.65 4.24 -7.54
C ILE A 220 -10.91 3.41 -8.80
N GLY A 221 -9.90 2.66 -9.23
CA GLY A 221 -10.05 1.60 -10.23
C GLY A 221 -10.09 0.24 -9.53
N ILE A 222 -11.15 -0.52 -9.71
CA ILE A 222 -11.31 -1.89 -9.20
C ILE A 222 -11.07 -2.87 -10.35
N PHE A 223 -10.10 -3.75 -10.19
CA PHE A 223 -9.73 -4.77 -11.17
C PHE A 223 -10.03 -6.14 -10.58
N LEU A 224 -11.08 -6.79 -11.08
CA LEU A 224 -11.43 -8.12 -10.60
C LEU A 224 -10.44 -9.17 -11.11
N GLY A 225 -10.03 -10.08 -10.24
CA GLY A 225 -9.15 -11.20 -10.50
C GLY A 225 -9.73 -12.18 -11.50
N LYS A 226 -8.82 -12.98 -12.05
CA LYS A 226 -9.12 -14.13 -12.90
C LYS A 226 -8.25 -15.28 -12.44
N SER A 227 -8.70 -16.50 -12.66
CA SER A 227 -8.07 -17.75 -12.19
C SER A 227 -6.72 -18.05 -12.82
N ASN A 228 -6.18 -17.12 -13.61
CA ASN A 228 -4.87 -17.20 -14.23
C ASN A 228 -3.94 -16.05 -13.75
N GLY A 229 -4.28 -15.40 -12.62
CA GLY A 229 -3.58 -14.25 -12.04
C GLY A 229 -3.64 -12.96 -12.86
N MET A 230 -4.54 -12.89 -13.84
CA MET A 230 -4.77 -11.69 -14.64
C MET A 230 -6.01 -10.95 -14.13
N PHE A 231 -6.21 -9.72 -14.59
CA PHE A 231 -7.38 -8.92 -14.19
C PHE A 231 -8.40 -8.75 -15.32
N ALA A 232 -9.65 -8.54 -14.94
CA ALA A 232 -10.73 -8.06 -15.78
C ALA A 232 -10.58 -6.57 -16.11
N ASN A 233 -11.52 -6.03 -16.89
CA ASN A 233 -11.59 -4.60 -17.12
C ASN A 233 -11.94 -3.88 -15.82
N GLN A 234 -11.34 -2.72 -15.59
CA GLN A 234 -11.57 -1.97 -14.36
C GLN A 234 -12.98 -1.36 -14.29
N SER A 235 -13.57 -1.43 -13.10
CA SER A 235 -14.68 -0.57 -12.68
C SER A 235 -14.13 0.71 -12.07
N ILE A 236 -14.80 1.84 -12.28
CA ILE A 236 -14.29 3.17 -11.88
C ILE A 236 -15.28 3.84 -10.94
N TYR A 237 -14.77 4.34 -9.80
CA TYR A 237 -15.51 5.11 -8.81
C TYR A 237 -14.86 6.47 -8.62
N SER A 238 -15.63 7.57 -8.65
CA SER A 238 -15.10 8.91 -8.40
C SER A 238 -14.82 9.11 -6.93
N THR A 239 -13.65 9.67 -6.59
CA THR A 239 -13.34 10.13 -5.23
C THR A 239 -13.63 11.61 -5.01
N GLY A 240 -14.27 12.24 -6.00
CA GLY A 240 -14.63 13.65 -6.00
C GLY A 240 -13.58 14.57 -6.64
N LEU A 241 -14.04 15.77 -6.97
CA LEU A 241 -13.21 16.81 -7.60
C LEU A 241 -12.05 17.23 -6.70
N GLN A 242 -10.84 17.26 -7.26
CA GLN A 242 -9.62 17.71 -6.58
C GLN A 242 -9.30 16.96 -5.26
N SER A 243 -9.89 15.78 -5.05
CA SER A 243 -9.67 14.96 -3.86
C SER A 243 -8.22 14.51 -3.68
N GLN A 244 -7.47 14.30 -4.78
CA GLN A 244 -6.07 13.85 -4.79
C GLN A 244 -5.85 12.67 -3.83
N PRO A 245 -6.48 11.51 -4.06
CA PRO A 245 -6.43 10.38 -3.14
C PRO A 245 -4.98 9.89 -2.99
N SER A 246 -4.57 9.69 -1.74
CA SER A 246 -3.18 9.38 -1.35
C SER A 246 -3.03 7.94 -0.86
N SER A 247 -4.05 7.42 -0.17
CA SER A 247 -4.03 6.11 0.48
C SER A 247 -5.39 5.43 0.40
N VAL A 248 -5.40 4.11 0.28
CA VAL A 248 -6.59 3.27 0.32
C VAL A 248 -6.41 2.11 1.30
N ARG A 249 -7.48 1.75 2.03
CA ARG A 249 -7.56 0.57 2.89
C ARG A 249 -8.90 -0.13 2.70
N ILE A 250 -8.94 -1.39 3.11
CA ILE A 250 -10.11 -2.26 3.04
C ILE A 250 -10.45 -2.70 4.46
N GLY A 251 -11.73 -2.85 4.75
CA GLY A 251 -12.21 -3.43 5.99
C GLY A 251 -13.73 -3.45 5.98
N ASP A 252 -14.33 -4.11 6.97
CA ASP A 252 -15.77 -3.95 7.22
C ASP A 252 -15.96 -2.76 8.18
N PHE A 253 -16.44 -1.63 7.64
CA PHE A 253 -16.61 -0.39 8.41
C PHE A 253 -18.06 -0.13 8.84
N ASN A 254 -19.01 -0.98 8.41
CA ASN A 254 -20.42 -0.86 8.73
C ASN A 254 -21.01 -2.10 9.43
N ASN A 255 -20.17 -3.11 9.68
CA ASN A 255 -20.48 -4.39 10.31
C ASN A 255 -21.52 -5.21 9.54
N ASP A 256 -21.46 -5.17 8.20
CA ASP A 256 -22.32 -5.95 7.31
C ASP A 256 -21.65 -7.22 6.74
N THR A 257 -20.41 -7.50 7.15
CA THR A 257 -19.54 -8.61 6.73
C THR A 257 -19.04 -8.53 5.29
N LEU A 258 -19.30 -7.44 4.59
CA LEU A 258 -18.79 -7.18 3.25
C LEU A 258 -17.61 -6.22 3.33
N LEU A 259 -16.67 -6.39 2.39
CA LEU A 259 -15.50 -5.53 2.33
C LEU A 259 -15.89 -4.15 1.78
N ASP A 260 -15.62 -3.13 2.58
CA ASP A 260 -15.73 -1.72 2.21
C ASP A 260 -14.36 -1.14 1.85
N ILE A 261 -14.36 -0.03 1.13
CA ILE A 261 -13.13 0.71 0.78
C ILE A 261 -13.14 2.06 1.48
N VAL A 262 -12.03 2.40 2.13
CA VAL A 262 -11.77 3.73 2.68
C VAL A 262 -10.59 4.41 1.97
N VAL A 263 -10.73 5.70 1.66
CA VAL A 263 -9.75 6.50 0.91
C VAL A 263 -9.43 7.80 1.63
N ALA A 264 -8.13 8.10 1.77
CA ALA A 264 -7.65 9.41 2.21
C ALA A 264 -7.58 10.36 1.02
N ASN A 265 -8.34 11.45 1.07
CA ASN A 265 -8.37 12.47 0.03
C ASN A 265 -7.54 13.68 0.48
N TYR A 266 -6.26 13.66 0.14
CA TYR A 266 -5.28 14.68 0.53
C TYR A 266 -5.71 16.09 0.11
N GLY A 267 -6.18 16.26 -1.12
CA GLY A 267 -6.51 17.55 -1.71
C GLY A 267 -7.80 18.16 -1.14
N SER A 268 -8.80 17.32 -0.86
CA SER A 268 -10.09 17.79 -0.31
C SER A 268 -10.14 17.79 1.22
N ASN A 269 -9.12 17.29 1.92
CA ASN A 269 -9.08 17.19 3.38
C ASN A 269 -10.22 16.32 3.95
N THR A 270 -10.50 15.21 3.27
CA THR A 270 -11.59 14.29 3.64
C THR A 270 -11.13 12.84 3.65
N VAL A 271 -11.91 12.00 4.33
CA VAL A 271 -11.88 10.55 4.16
C VAL A 271 -13.16 10.14 3.43
N GLY A 272 -13.02 9.31 2.41
CA GLY A 272 -14.12 8.70 1.67
C GLY A 272 -14.33 7.26 2.07
N VAL A 273 -15.57 6.84 2.27
CA VAL A 273 -15.94 5.43 2.48
C VAL A 273 -16.89 4.98 1.39
N PHE A 274 -16.62 3.83 0.78
CA PHE A 274 -17.42 3.20 -0.26
C PHE A 274 -17.86 1.84 0.27
N HIS A 275 -19.15 1.67 0.50
CA HIS A 275 -19.66 0.40 1.01
C HIS A 275 -19.69 -0.67 -0.07
N GLY A 276 -19.21 -1.86 0.25
CA GLY A 276 -19.20 -3.00 -0.65
C GLY A 276 -20.58 -3.63 -0.77
N TYR A 277 -20.88 -4.17 -1.95
CA TYR A 277 -22.06 -5.01 -2.16
C TYR A 277 -21.71 -6.51 -2.24
N GLY A 278 -20.44 -6.87 -1.98
CA GLY A 278 -19.95 -8.26 -1.98
C GLY A 278 -19.90 -8.93 -3.35
N ASN A 279 -20.07 -8.16 -4.42
CA ASN A 279 -20.07 -8.63 -5.81
C ASN A 279 -19.07 -7.86 -6.69
N GLY A 280 -18.08 -7.22 -6.08
CA GLY A 280 -17.12 -6.34 -6.74
C GLY A 280 -17.63 -4.94 -7.06
N ASN A 281 -18.89 -4.61 -6.72
CA ASN A 281 -19.43 -3.26 -6.82
C ASN A 281 -19.52 -2.56 -5.47
N PHE A 282 -19.45 -1.23 -5.52
CA PHE A 282 -19.45 -0.37 -4.34
C PHE A 282 -20.49 0.74 -4.45
N SER A 283 -20.85 1.33 -3.31
CA SER A 283 -21.71 2.51 -3.22
C SER A 283 -21.04 3.75 -3.82
N GLU A 284 -21.79 4.85 -3.91
CA GLU A 284 -21.16 6.17 -4.00
C GLU A 284 -20.41 6.49 -2.71
N GLN A 285 -19.43 7.39 -2.80
CA GLN A 285 -18.61 7.77 -1.66
C GLN A 285 -19.42 8.50 -0.58
N ILE A 286 -19.29 8.04 0.67
CA ILE A 286 -19.66 8.78 1.87
C ILE A 286 -18.44 9.59 2.32
N ILE A 287 -18.63 10.89 2.53
CA ILE A 287 -17.52 11.83 2.77
C ILE A 287 -17.51 12.29 4.23
N PHE A 288 -16.36 12.11 4.88
CA PHE A 288 -16.09 12.63 6.22
C PHE A 288 -15.03 13.74 6.15
N SER A 289 -15.38 14.95 6.55
CA SER A 289 -14.40 16.03 6.67
C SER A 289 -13.60 15.89 7.96
N ILE A 290 -12.27 15.98 7.84
CA ILE A 290 -11.35 15.83 8.97
C ILE A 290 -10.67 17.14 9.36
N GLY A 291 -11.21 18.28 8.88
CA GLY A 291 -10.74 19.62 9.19
C GLY A 291 -9.85 20.26 8.13
N PHE A 292 -9.75 21.59 8.17
CA PHE A 292 -9.00 22.37 7.18
C PHE A 292 -7.48 22.13 7.30
N ASN A 293 -6.80 22.00 6.16
CA ASN A 293 -5.36 21.69 6.07
C ASN A 293 -4.92 20.39 6.76
N SER A 294 -5.85 19.46 7.00
CA SER A 294 -5.53 18.15 7.56
C SER A 294 -4.66 17.32 6.62
N ARG A 295 -4.89 17.40 5.31
CA ARG A 295 -4.07 16.75 4.27
C ARG A 295 -3.77 15.27 4.57
N PRO A 296 -4.81 14.42 4.67
CA PRO A 296 -4.62 13.02 5.04
C PRO A 296 -3.75 12.33 4.00
N PHE A 297 -2.63 11.78 4.46
CA PHE A 297 -1.62 11.16 3.60
C PHE A 297 -1.60 9.64 3.73
N ALA A 298 -1.85 9.12 4.93
CA ALA A 298 -1.82 7.69 5.21
C ALA A 298 -3.06 7.25 5.99
N LEU A 299 -3.52 6.04 5.71
CA LEU A 299 -4.56 5.35 6.49
C LEU A 299 -3.98 4.07 7.11
N SER A 300 -4.50 3.72 8.29
CA SER A 300 -4.41 2.38 8.86
C SER A 300 -5.78 1.98 9.39
N VAL A 301 -6.05 0.68 9.43
CA VAL A 301 -7.33 0.12 9.86
C VAL A 301 -7.08 -1.00 10.84
N ALA A 302 -7.79 -0.96 11.96
CA ALA A 302 -7.72 -1.95 13.03
C ALA A 302 -8.87 -1.67 14.01
N ASP A 303 -9.34 -2.69 14.71
CA ASP A 303 -10.16 -2.47 15.91
C ASP A 303 -9.23 -2.00 17.05
N VAL A 304 -9.19 -0.70 17.34
CA VAL A 304 -8.27 -0.14 18.36
C VAL A 304 -8.91 0.00 19.74
N ASN A 305 -10.23 -0.13 19.81
CA ASN A 305 -11.00 0.04 21.04
C ASN A 305 -11.63 -1.28 21.55
N GLU A 306 -11.43 -2.38 20.82
CA GLU A 306 -11.93 -3.74 21.07
C GLU A 306 -13.46 -3.86 21.05
N ASP A 307 -14.14 -3.03 20.24
CA ASP A 307 -15.60 -3.09 20.07
C ASP A 307 -16.06 -4.02 18.94
N ASN A 308 -15.13 -4.68 18.25
CA ASN A 308 -15.32 -5.49 17.05
C ASN A 308 -15.86 -4.70 15.84
N VAL A 309 -15.66 -3.39 15.81
CA VAL A 309 -15.86 -2.56 14.63
C VAL A 309 -14.50 -2.06 14.16
N THR A 310 -14.24 -2.15 12.85
CA THR A 310 -12.97 -1.69 12.31
C THR A 310 -12.85 -0.17 12.42
N ASP A 311 -11.86 0.34 13.15
CA ASP A 311 -11.57 1.77 13.21
C ASP A 311 -10.67 2.24 12.06
N ILE A 312 -10.76 3.52 11.72
CA ILE A 312 -9.92 4.20 10.73
C ILE A 312 -8.96 5.16 11.44
N ILE A 313 -7.66 4.93 11.27
CA ILE A 313 -6.58 5.77 11.81
C ILE A 313 -5.99 6.60 10.67
N ILE A 314 -5.84 7.91 10.89
CA ILE A 314 -5.44 8.86 9.87
C ILE A 314 -4.08 9.49 10.22
N GLY A 315 -3.13 9.40 9.29
CA GLY A 315 -1.86 10.12 9.33
C GLY A 315 -1.88 11.37 8.45
N ASN A 316 -1.49 12.50 9.01
CA ASN A 316 -1.44 13.84 8.40
C ASN A 316 -0.02 14.40 8.38
#